data_AF-A0A3B9L9M3-F1
#
_entry.id   AF-A0A3B9L9M3-F1
#
_cell.length_a   1.000
_cell.length_b   1.000
_cell.length_c   1.000
_cell.angle_alpha   90.00
_cell.angle_beta   90.00
_cell.angle_gamma   90.00
#
_symmetry.space_group_name_H-M   'P 1'
#
loop_
_entity.id
_entity.type
_entity.pdbx_description
1 polymer ?
#
loop_
_entity_poly.entity_id
_entity_poly.type
_entity_poly.pdbx_seq_one_letter_code
_entity_poly.pdbx_strand_id
1 'polypeptide(L)'
;MKHTETDVLLVGGGIMSATLGVLLQALDPTMKITMIEQLSDVALESTDALNNAGTGHAGYCELNYTPQAQDGSISTQRALEINAA
;
A
#
# COMPACT_ATOMS: atom_id res chain seq x y z
N MET A 1 -8.08 -4.26 -32.23
CA MET A 1 -8.09 -4.10 -30.77
C MET A 1 -8.97 -2.90 -30.45
N LYS A 2 -9.87 -2.99 -29.45
CA LYS A 2 -10.60 -1.79 -28.99
C LYS A 2 -9.61 -0.91 -28.22
N HIS A 3 -9.42 0.31 -28.68
CA HIS A 3 -8.69 1.31 -27.92
C HIS A 3 -9.61 1.84 -26.82
N THR A 4 -9.17 1.71 -25.57
CA THR A 4 -9.79 2.38 -24.43
C THR A 4 -8.97 3.64 -24.15
N GLU A 5 -9.58 4.80 -24.35
CA GLU A 5 -8.98 6.08 -24.00
C GLU A 5 -9.35 6.42 -22.55
N THR A 6 -8.33 6.72 -21.75
CA THR A 6 -8.46 6.94 -20.29
C THR A 6 -7.58 8.12 -19.91
N ASP A 7 -8.03 8.93 -18.95
CA ASP A 7 -7.25 10.04 -18.42
C ASP A 7 -6.16 9.54 -17.45
N VAL A 8 -6.48 8.48 -16.70
CA VAL A 8 -5.58 7.85 -15.74
C VAL A 8 -5.61 6.32 -15.90
N LEU A 9 -4.42 5.73 -16.03
CA LEU A 9 -4.23 4.28 -15.97
C LEU A 9 -3.54 3.91 -14.66
N LEU A 10 -4.21 3.10 -13.84
CA LEU A 10 -3.69 2.55 -12.59
C LEU A 10 -3.24 1.11 -12.85
N VAL A 11 -1.96 0.83 -12.58
CA VAL A 11 -1.35 -0.50 -12.78
C VAL A 11 -1.23 -1.19 -11.44
N GLY A 12 -1.91 -2.31 -11.28
CA GLY A 12 -2.10 -3.05 -10.04
C GLY A 12 -3.44 -2.72 -9.37
N GLY A 13 -4.16 -3.75 -8.96
CA GLY A 13 -5.42 -3.75 -8.22
C GLY A 13 -5.24 -3.89 -6.70
N GLY A 14 -4.12 -3.41 -6.18
CA GLY A 14 -3.84 -3.32 -4.74
C GLY A 14 -4.37 -2.03 -4.11
N ILE A 15 -4.15 -1.88 -2.80
CA ILE A 15 -4.73 -0.79 -1.99
C ILE A 15 -4.27 0.58 -2.47
N MET A 16 -3.01 0.72 -2.90
CA MET A 16 -2.45 1.99 -3.34
C MET A 16 -3.22 2.55 -4.55
N SER A 17 -3.40 1.74 -5.59
CA SER A 17 -4.16 2.10 -6.78
C SER A 17 -5.64 2.31 -6.46
N ALA A 18 -6.25 1.43 -5.67
CA ALA A 18 -7.65 1.57 -5.27
C ALA A 18 -7.91 2.88 -4.53
N THR A 19 -7.09 3.20 -3.53
CA THR A 19 -7.19 4.44 -2.76
C THR A 19 -6.99 5.67 -3.66
N LEU A 20 -5.95 5.68 -4.50
CA LEU A 20 -5.72 6.80 -5.41
C LEU A 20 -6.88 6.98 -6.39
N GLY A 21 -7.40 5.89 -6.97
CA GLY A 21 -8.54 5.94 -7.87
C GLY A 21 -9.79 6.53 -7.21
N VAL A 22 -10.07 6.16 -5.96
CA VAL A 22 -11.18 6.74 -5.18
C VAL A 22 -10.95 8.23 -4.92
N LEU A 23 -9.73 8.64 -4.55
CA LEU A 23 -9.41 10.05 -4.31
C LEU A 23 -9.56 10.90 -5.57
N LEU A 24 -9.10 10.39 -6.72
CA LEU A 24 -9.25 11.06 -8.01
C LEU A 24 -10.72 11.17 -8.42
N GLN A 25 -11.49 10.09 -8.27
CA GLN A 25 -12.93 10.09 -8.54
C GLN A 25 -13.69 11.07 -7.64
N ALA A 26 -13.27 11.23 -6.38
CA ALA A 26 -13.85 12.21 -5.46
C ALA A 26 -13.47 13.65 -5.82
N LEU A 27 -12.27 13.88 -6.34
CA LEU A 27 -11.79 15.19 -6.78
C LEU A 27 -12.45 15.64 -8.09
N ASP A 28 -12.55 14.74 -9.07
CA ASP A 28 -13.20 14.97 -10.35
C ASP A 28 -13.92 13.70 -10.84
N PRO A 29 -15.26 13.63 -10.66
CA PRO A 29 -16.03 12.46 -11.07
C PRO A 29 -16.09 12.23 -12.58
N THR A 30 -15.65 13.18 -13.40
CA THR A 30 -15.72 13.10 -14.87
C THR A 30 -14.53 12.38 -15.48
N MET A 31 -13.45 12.18 -14.72
CA MET A 31 -12.25 11.46 -15.16
C MET A 31 -12.57 10.01 -15.54
N LYS A 32 -12.01 9.56 -16.65
CA LYS A 32 -11.98 8.15 -17.05
C LYS A 32 -10.76 7.48 -16.42
N ILE A 33 -11.00 6.70 -15.38
CA ILE A 33 -9.98 5.94 -14.67
C ILE A 33 -10.08 4.47 -15.08
N THR A 34 -8.99 3.91 -15.61
CA THR A 34 -8.86 2.49 -15.92
C THR A 34 -7.88 1.86 -14.93
N MET A 35 -8.26 0.72 -14.33
CA MET A 35 -7.37 -0.07 -13.49
C MET A 35 -7.13 -1.43 -14.12
N ILE A 36 -5.87 -1.87 -14.13
CA ILE A 36 -5.47 -3.18 -14.62
C ILE A 36 -4.78 -3.98 -13.53
N GLU A 37 -5.04 -5.27 -13.48
CA GLU A 37 -4.43 -6.22 -12.54
C GLU A 37 -3.93 -7.44 -13.34
N GLN A 38 -2.76 -7.96 -12.96
CA GLN A 38 -2.13 -9.11 -13.60
C GLN A 38 -2.63 -10.43 -12.99
N LEU A 39 -2.87 -10.46 -11.69
CA LEU A 39 -3.35 -11.62 -10.95
C LEU A 39 -4.82 -11.92 -11.28
N SER A 40 -5.28 -13.10 -10.85
CA SER A 40 -6.65 -13.55 -11.12
C SER A 40 -7.73 -12.75 -10.39
N ASP A 41 -7.35 -12.03 -9.34
CA ASP A 41 -8.25 -11.19 -8.55
C ASP A 41 -7.48 -10.00 -7.95
N VAL A 42 -8.22 -9.01 -7.45
CA VAL A 42 -7.66 -7.83 -6.78
C VAL A 42 -7.06 -8.21 -5.41
N ALA A 43 -6.17 -7.36 -4.91
CA ALA A 43 -5.60 -7.48 -3.57
C ALA A 43 -4.81 -8.76 -3.23
N LEU A 44 -4.58 -9.70 -4.15
CA LEU A 44 -3.93 -10.99 -3.86
C LEU A 44 -2.43 -10.91 -3.49
N GLU A 45 -1.79 -9.76 -3.65
CA GLU A 45 -0.36 -9.55 -3.31
C GLU A 45 -0.20 -8.95 -1.90
N SER A 46 0.59 -7.89 -1.72
CA SER A 46 0.90 -7.31 -0.41
C SER A 46 -0.30 -6.63 0.27
N THR A 47 -1.35 -6.36 -0.51
CA THR A 47 -2.59 -5.75 -0.02
C THR A 47 -3.52 -6.76 0.67
N ASP A 48 -3.33 -8.06 0.44
CA ASP A 48 -4.19 -9.10 1.04
C ASP A 48 -4.21 -8.92 2.56
N ALA A 49 -5.37 -9.08 3.17
CA ALA A 49 -5.54 -8.86 4.61
C ALA A 49 -4.61 -9.74 5.47
N LEU A 50 -4.16 -10.88 4.95
CA LEU A 50 -3.22 -11.78 5.62
C LEU A 50 -1.75 -11.53 5.24
N ASN A 51 -1.48 -10.80 4.15
CA ASN A 51 -0.13 -10.42 3.72
C ASN A 51 0.27 -9.02 4.21
N ASN A 52 -0.72 -8.18 4.48
CA ASN A 52 -0.52 -6.87 5.06
C ASN A 52 -0.37 -7.03 6.58
N ALA A 53 0.78 -6.63 7.13
CA ALA A 53 1.03 -6.59 8.58
C ALA A 53 0.05 -5.67 9.35
N GLY A 54 -0.81 -4.92 8.63
CA GLY A 54 -1.78 -4.01 9.20
C GLY A 54 -1.12 -2.70 9.60
N THR A 55 -0.33 -2.10 8.68
CA THR A 55 0.58 -0.96 8.91
C THR A 55 -0.06 0.37 9.34
N GLY A 56 -1.29 0.36 9.86
CA GLY A 56 -1.94 1.50 10.52
C GLY A 56 -1.32 1.93 11.86
N HIS A 57 -0.20 1.32 12.27
CA HIS A 57 0.54 1.63 13.50
C HIS A 57 1.79 2.47 13.25
N ALA A 58 1.91 3.13 12.08
CA ALA A 58 3.00 4.04 11.75
C ALA A 58 4.40 3.44 11.98
N GLY A 59 4.55 2.15 11.65
CA GLY A 59 5.80 1.39 11.76
C GLY A 59 6.11 0.82 13.15
N TYR A 60 5.35 1.12 14.20
CA TYR A 60 5.74 0.72 15.56
C TYR A 60 5.70 -0.79 15.85
N CYS A 61 4.83 -1.54 15.16
CA CYS A 61 4.65 -2.98 15.42
C CYS A 61 5.54 -3.87 14.54
N GLU A 62 6.43 -3.30 13.72
CA GLU A 62 7.25 -4.12 12.82
C GLU A 62 8.45 -4.67 13.56
N LEU A 63 8.45 -5.99 13.78
CA LEU A 63 9.51 -6.70 14.51
C LEU A 63 10.90 -6.47 13.91
N ASN A 64 10.98 -6.18 12.61
CA ASN A 64 12.22 -5.86 11.92
C ASN A 64 12.80 -4.49 12.30
N TYR A 65 12.03 -3.60 12.93
CA TYR A 65 12.48 -2.28 13.34
C TYR A 65 12.98 -2.24 14.79
N THR A 66 12.70 -3.29 15.57
CA THR A 66 13.15 -3.45 16.95
C THR A 66 13.83 -4.81 17.16
N PRO A 67 14.87 -5.17 16.37
CA PRO A 67 15.52 -6.45 16.51
C PRO A 67 16.17 -6.60 17.88
N GLN A 68 16.07 -7.78 18.46
CA GLN A 68 16.75 -8.11 19.71
C GLN A 68 18.26 -8.29 19.44
N ALA A 69 19.10 -7.57 20.18
CA ALA A 69 20.55 -7.70 20.14
C ALA A 69 21.01 -8.99 20.84
N GLN A 70 22.27 -9.38 20.62
CA GLN A 70 22.84 -10.60 21.22
C GLN A 70 22.84 -10.60 22.75
N ASP A 71 22.87 -9.41 23.37
CA ASP A 71 22.78 -9.23 24.82
C ASP A 71 21.33 -9.25 25.36
N GLY A 72 20.35 -9.44 24.47
CA GLY A 72 18.93 -9.47 24.78
C GLY A 72 18.25 -8.11 24.80
N SER A 73 18.97 -7.01 24.60
CA SER A 73 18.40 -5.65 24.53
C SER A 73 17.60 -5.43 23.25
N ILE A 74 16.63 -4.50 23.29
CA ILE A 74 15.79 -4.13 22.14
C ILE A 74 15.85 -2.60 21.99
N SER A 75 16.31 -2.12 20.84
CA SER A 75 16.33 -0.69 20.52
C SER A 75 15.06 -0.28 19.78
N THR A 76 14.42 0.81 20.20
CA THR A 76 13.24 1.39 19.55
C THR A 76 13.58 2.54 18.60
N GLN A 77 14.85 2.95 18.54
CA GLN A 77 15.29 4.14 17.82
C GLN A 77 14.89 4.13 16.34
N ARG A 78 15.07 2.99 15.66
CA ARG A 78 14.71 2.85 14.24
C ARG A 78 13.21 2.99 13.99
N ALA A 79 12.37 2.44 14.88
CA ALA A 79 10.92 2.60 14.76
C ALA A 79 10.50 4.06 14.94
N LEU A 80 11.14 4.80 15.87
CA LEU A 80 10.89 6.23 16.07
C LEU A 80 11.34 7.08 14.87
N GLU A 81 12.51 6.78 14.30
CA GLU A 81 13.02 7.49 13.11
C GLU A 81 12.13 7.29 11.89
N ILE A 82 11.64 6.06 11.65
CA ILE A 82 10.71 5.77 10.55
C ILE A 82 9.38 6.52 10.74
N ASN A 83 8.89 6.63 11.98
CA ASN A 83 7.66 7.35 12.27
C ASN A 83 7.77 8.87 12.08
N ALA A 84 8.93 9.44 12.42
CA ALA A 84 9.14 10.89 12.41
C ALA A 84 9.41 11.48 11.01
N ALA A 85 9.46 10.65 9.97
CA ALA A 85 9.71 11.03 8.58
C ALA A 85 8.41 11.31 7.81
#